data_AF-A0A1H2SGD9-F1
#
_entry.id   AF-A0A1H2SGD9-F1
#
_cell.length_a   1.000
_cell.length_b   1.000
_cell.length_c   1.000
_cell.angle_alpha   90.00
_cell.angle_beta   90.00
_cell.angle_gamma   90.00
#
_symmetry.space_group_name_H-M   'P 1'
#
loop_
_entity.id
_entity.type
_entity.pdbx_description
1 polymer ?
#
loop_
_entity_poly.entity_id
_entity_poly.type
_entity_poly.pdbx_seq_one_letter_code
_entity_poly.pdbx_strand_id
1 'polypeptide(L)'
;MVNFKKFNVLKPIKITMSNAIPNNTAREQELLVRVQRNYTLVERLFEKLKSYKYEPKCPLGFEKLYELKRNFRLFENNQSKIIHLFEEDEHGITSLSEKEIQKHLERFKQLENEYTSYIIEMCGRSKTEALNNLYQ
;
A
#
# COMPACT_ATOMS: atom_id res chain seq x y z
N MET A 1 -1.79 -10.33 -22.33
CA MET A 1 -1.00 -9.27 -21.65
C MET A 1 -1.96 -8.31 -20.98
N VAL A 2 -1.97 -8.24 -19.65
CA VAL A 2 -2.82 -7.28 -18.92
C VAL A 2 -2.14 -5.91 -18.96
N ASN A 3 -2.89 -4.89 -19.38
CA ASN A 3 -2.39 -3.56 -19.70
C ASN A 3 -2.29 -2.69 -18.43
N PHE A 4 -1.06 -2.43 -17.97
CA PHE A 4 -0.73 -1.64 -16.79
C PHE A 4 -0.80 -0.12 -17.02
N LYS A 5 -1.55 0.37 -18.02
CA LYS A 5 -1.68 1.82 -18.31
C LYS A 5 -2.88 2.51 -17.63
N LYS A 6 -3.65 1.81 -16.80
CA LYS A 6 -4.75 2.42 -16.02
C LYS A 6 -4.30 3.06 -14.69
N PHE A 7 -3.01 3.23 -14.47
CA PHE A 7 -2.42 3.76 -13.23
C PHE A 7 -2.39 5.29 -13.13
N ASN A 8 -3.07 6.00 -14.05
CA ASN A 8 -2.97 7.46 -14.19
C ASN A 8 -4.22 8.25 -13.76
N VAL A 9 -5.12 7.68 -12.95
CA VAL A 9 -6.44 8.34 -12.72
C VAL A 9 -6.67 8.83 -11.29
N LEU A 10 -5.78 8.58 -10.33
CA LEU A 10 -5.86 9.29 -9.06
C LEU A 10 -5.13 10.62 -9.22
N LYS A 11 -5.84 11.63 -9.75
CA LYS A 11 -5.43 13.02 -9.60
C LYS A 11 -5.12 13.24 -8.11
N PRO A 12 -4.03 13.93 -7.75
CA PRO A 12 -3.86 14.34 -6.37
C PRO A 12 -5.11 15.11 -5.96
N ILE A 13 -5.87 14.57 -5.00
CA ILE A 13 -7.00 15.28 -4.42
C ILE A 13 -6.42 16.59 -3.91
N LYS A 14 -6.88 17.71 -4.49
CA LYS A 14 -6.51 19.04 -4.00
C LYS A 14 -7.15 19.22 -2.64
N ILE A 15 -6.41 18.91 -1.58
CA ILE A 15 -6.80 19.26 -0.22
C ILE A 15 -6.71 20.79 -0.14
N THR A 16 -7.82 21.46 -0.38
CA THR A 16 -7.92 22.90 -0.14
C THR A 16 -8.01 23.06 1.36
N MET A 17 -6.92 23.51 2.00
CA MET A 17 -6.95 23.94 3.41
C MET A 17 -7.75 25.24 3.50
N SER A 18 -9.08 25.16 3.39
CA SER A 18 -9.98 26.26 3.73
C SER A 18 -10.46 26.11 5.16
N ASN A 19 -10.13 27.14 5.94
CA ASN A 19 -10.38 27.40 7.36
C ASN A 19 -11.68 26.80 7.94
N ALA A 20 -11.54 26.30 9.18
CA ALA A 20 -12.57 25.78 10.10
C ALA A 20 -13.14 24.40 9.73
N ILE A 21 -12.47 23.34 10.22
CA ILE A 21 -12.89 21.96 10.03
C ILE A 21 -13.22 21.34 11.41
N PRO A 22 -14.43 20.82 11.65
CA PRO A 22 -14.78 20.15 12.90
C PRO A 22 -13.90 18.90 13.11
N ASN A 23 -13.61 18.57 14.37
CA ASN A 23 -12.64 17.52 14.77
C ASN A 23 -12.84 16.15 14.08
N ASN A 24 -14.05 15.82 13.64
CA ASN A 24 -14.33 14.56 12.94
C ASN A 24 -13.60 14.51 11.57
N THR A 25 -13.70 15.58 10.79
CA THR A 25 -13.08 15.68 9.46
C THR A 25 -11.54 15.70 9.50
N ALA A 26 -10.91 16.16 10.60
CA ALA A 26 -9.44 16.17 10.70
C ALA A 26 -8.86 14.75 10.82
N ARG A 27 -9.52 13.87 11.59
CA ARG A 27 -9.15 12.46 11.74
C ARG A 27 -9.36 11.69 10.43
N GLU A 28 -10.46 11.96 9.75
CA GLU A 28 -10.78 11.38 8.45
C GLU A 28 -9.73 11.75 7.39
N GLN A 29 -9.31 13.02 7.36
CA GLN A 29 -8.24 13.50 6.50
C GLN A 29 -6.88 12.85 6.83
N GLU A 30 -6.55 12.69 8.11
CA GLU A 30 -5.32 11.98 8.51
C GLU A 30 -5.32 10.54 7.99
N LEU A 31 -6.44 9.83 8.17
CA LEU A 31 -6.60 8.45 7.70
C LEU A 31 -6.44 8.36 6.19
N LEU A 32 -7.07 9.27 5.43
CA LEU A 32 -6.94 9.32 3.97
C LEU A 32 -5.48 9.55 3.54
N VAL A 33 -4.78 10.50 4.18
CA VAL A 33 -3.37 10.77 3.89
C VAL A 33 -2.49 9.54 4.16
N ARG A 34 -2.76 8.79 5.24
CA ARG A 34 -2.01 7.56 5.57
C ARG A 34 -2.26 6.45 4.56
N VAL A 35 -3.53 6.25 4.20
CA VAL A 35 -3.96 5.33 3.13
C VAL A 35 -3.22 5.68 1.83
N GLN A 36 -3.23 6.94 1.40
CA GLN A 36 -2.61 7.34 0.14
C GLN A 36 -1.08 7.23 0.15
N ARG A 37 -0.43 7.54 1.28
CA ARG A 37 1.02 7.30 1.45
C ARG A 37 1.38 5.83 1.33
N ASN A 38 0.61 4.95 1.97
CA ASN A 38 0.84 3.51 1.93
C ASN A 38 0.71 2.96 0.51
N TYR A 39 -0.24 3.47 -0.30
CA TYR A 39 -0.37 3.06 -1.70
C TYR A 39 0.92 3.28 -2.49
N THR A 40 1.48 4.48 -2.43
CA THR A 40 2.73 4.82 -3.13
C THR A 40 3.89 3.93 -2.67
N LEU A 41 3.95 3.59 -1.39
CA LEU A 41 4.98 2.67 -0.85
C LEU A 41 4.78 1.25 -1.39
N VAL A 42 3.55 0.73 -1.37
CA VAL A 42 3.23 -0.61 -1.89
C VAL A 42 3.58 -0.75 -3.37
N GLU A 43 3.23 0.25 -4.18
CA GLU A 43 3.54 0.25 -5.61
C GLU A 43 5.06 0.17 -5.84
N ARG A 44 5.84 1.00 -5.14
CA ARG A 44 7.31 0.98 -5.22
C ARG A 44 7.89 -0.37 -4.80
N LEU A 45 7.41 -0.94 -3.69
CA LEU A 45 7.89 -2.23 -3.20
C LEU A 45 7.56 -3.36 -4.17
N PHE A 46 6.37 -3.32 -4.76
CA PHE A 46 5.96 -4.30 -5.76
C PHE A 46 6.83 -4.24 -7.02
N GLU A 47 7.19 -3.03 -7.49
CA GLU A 47 8.13 -2.86 -8.59
C GLU A 47 9.54 -3.36 -8.22
N LYS A 48 10.02 -3.08 -7.00
CA LYS A 48 11.29 -3.65 -6.51
C LYS A 48 11.27 -5.18 -6.56
N LEU A 49 10.20 -5.84 -6.08
CA LEU A 49 10.04 -7.31 -6.13
C LEU A 49 10.00 -7.92 -7.53
N LYS A 50 9.72 -7.13 -8.57
CA LYS A 50 9.78 -7.59 -9.96
C LYS A 50 11.19 -7.56 -10.53
N SER A 51 12.10 -6.81 -9.92
CA SER A 51 13.47 -6.71 -10.42
C SER A 51 14.27 -8.00 -10.17
N TYR A 52 15.19 -8.29 -11.09
CA TYR A 52 16.13 -9.43 -11.00
C TYR A 52 16.97 -9.43 -9.71
N LYS A 53 17.13 -8.28 -9.05
CA LYS A 53 17.86 -8.16 -7.78
C LYS A 53 17.23 -8.98 -6.65
N TYR A 54 15.91 -9.20 -6.70
CA TYR A 54 15.14 -9.91 -5.68
C TYR A 54 14.60 -11.25 -6.18
N GLU A 55 15.16 -11.76 -7.26
CA GLU A 55 14.82 -13.07 -7.78
C GLU A 55 15.29 -14.16 -6.79
N PRO A 56 14.42 -15.13 -6.45
CA PRO A 56 14.75 -16.18 -5.52
C PRO A 56 15.70 -17.18 -6.16
N LYS A 57 16.63 -17.70 -5.35
CA LYS A 57 17.67 -18.64 -5.80
C LYS A 57 17.32 -20.11 -5.54
N CYS A 58 16.17 -20.38 -4.93
CA CYS A 58 15.72 -21.71 -4.58
C CYS A 58 14.20 -21.84 -4.76
N PRO A 59 13.66 -23.07 -4.93
CA PRO A 59 12.22 -23.29 -5.13
C PRO A 59 11.35 -22.70 -4.01
N LEU A 60 11.76 -22.85 -2.75
CA LEU A 60 11.05 -22.26 -1.60
C LEU A 60 10.94 -20.73 -1.71
N GLY A 61 11.99 -20.07 -2.21
CA GLY A 61 11.97 -18.63 -2.44
C GLY A 61 11.02 -18.22 -3.55
N PHE A 62 10.87 -19.05 -4.60
CA PHE A 62 9.87 -18.82 -5.65
C PHE A 62 8.45 -18.86 -5.12
N GLU A 63 8.13 -19.85 -4.28
CA GLU A 63 6.82 -19.95 -3.63
C GLU A 63 6.54 -18.74 -2.74
N LYS A 64 7.49 -18.37 -1.88
CA LYS A 64 7.38 -17.18 -1.02
C LYS A 64 7.23 -15.89 -1.82
N LEU A 65 7.99 -15.70 -2.89
CA LEU A 65 7.86 -14.52 -3.75
C LEU A 65 6.49 -14.49 -4.45
N TYR A 66 5.99 -15.64 -4.89
CA TYR A 66 4.69 -15.75 -5.54
C TYR A 66 3.56 -15.40 -4.58
N GLU A 67 3.58 -15.94 -3.36
CA GLU A 67 2.63 -15.61 -2.30
C GLU A 67 2.68 -14.12 -1.96
N LEU A 68 3.88 -13.56 -1.79
CA LEU A 68 4.07 -12.14 -1.51
C LEU A 68 3.46 -11.28 -2.63
N LYS A 69 3.79 -11.56 -3.91
CA LYS A 69 3.21 -10.85 -5.05
C LYS A 69 1.68 -10.94 -5.10
N ARG A 70 1.10 -12.08 -4.71
CA ARG A 70 -0.35 -12.23 -4.59
C ARG A 70 -0.91 -11.34 -3.48
N ASN A 71 -0.26 -11.29 -2.32
CA ASN A 71 -0.68 -10.44 -1.20
C ASN A 71 -0.60 -8.94 -1.54
N PHE A 72 0.44 -8.51 -2.27
CA PHE A 72 0.55 -7.15 -2.81
C PHE A 72 -0.64 -6.80 -3.72
N ARG A 73 -1.00 -7.68 -4.66
CA ARG A 73 -2.17 -7.45 -5.55
C ARG A 73 -3.50 -7.40 -4.79
N LEU A 74 -3.68 -8.27 -3.79
CA LEU A 74 -4.88 -8.25 -2.96
C LEU A 74 -5.01 -6.95 -2.17
N PHE A 75 -3.88 -6.47 -1.61
CA PHE A 75 -3.83 -5.20 -0.92
C PHE A 75 -4.18 -4.04 -1.86
N GLU A 76 -3.58 -4.00 -3.04
CA GLU A 76 -3.84 -2.97 -4.07
C GLU A 76 -5.32 -2.91 -4.46
N ASN A 77 -5.93 -4.07 -4.75
CA ASN A 77 -7.36 -4.13 -5.09
C ASN A 77 -8.25 -3.60 -3.97
N ASN A 78 -7.91 -3.90 -2.70
CA ASN A 78 -8.65 -3.39 -1.56
C ASN A 78 -8.45 -1.88 -1.39
N GLN A 79 -7.22 -1.41 -1.61
CA GLN A 79 -6.87 0.00 -1.53
C GLN A 79 -7.60 0.84 -2.60
N SER A 80 -7.65 0.37 -3.85
CA SER A 80 -8.39 1.05 -4.92
C SER A 80 -9.88 1.16 -4.60
N LYS A 81 -10.49 0.14 -3.98
CA LYS A 81 -11.88 0.20 -3.53
C LYS A 81 -12.08 1.25 -2.44
N ILE A 82 -11.17 1.29 -1.46
CA ILE A 82 -11.22 2.27 -0.37
C ILE A 82 -11.14 3.69 -0.94
N ILE A 83 -10.19 3.96 -1.83
CA ILE A 83 -10.04 5.28 -2.46
C ILE A 83 -11.27 5.65 -3.30
N HIS A 84 -11.81 4.72 -4.10
CA HIS A 84 -13.02 4.98 -4.89
C HIS A 84 -14.22 5.35 -4.00
N LEU A 85 -14.38 4.63 -2.88
CA LEU A 85 -15.44 4.94 -1.91
C LEU A 85 -15.23 6.30 -1.26
N PHE A 86 -13.98 6.74 -1.03
CA PHE A 86 -13.69 8.11 -0.58
C PHE A 86 -14.01 9.17 -1.64
N GLU A 87 -13.80 8.88 -2.93
CA GLU A 87 -14.03 9.82 -4.02
C GLU A 87 -15.51 9.97 -4.38
N GLU A 88 -16.31 8.91 -4.23
CA GLU A 88 -17.75 8.92 -4.49
C GLU A 88 -18.58 9.54 -3.36
N ASP A 89 -18.04 9.60 -2.14
CA ASP A 89 -18.77 10.08 -0.97
C ASP A 89 -18.63 11.62 -0.85
N GLU A 90 -19.57 12.35 -1.46
CA GLU A 90 -19.65 13.84 -1.41
C GLU A 90 -19.72 14.39 0.02
N HIS A 91 -20.00 13.54 1.03
CA HIS A 91 -20.23 13.92 2.43
C HIS A 91 -19.16 13.39 3.41
N GLY A 92 -18.06 12.78 2.93
CA GLY A 92 -16.97 12.29 3.80
C GLY A 92 -17.02 10.78 4.07
N ILE A 93 -16.50 10.32 5.22
CA ILE A 93 -16.43 8.88 5.57
C ILE A 93 -17.82 8.37 6.02
N THR A 94 -18.79 8.34 5.12
CA THR A 94 -20.15 7.90 5.45
C THR A 94 -20.39 6.44 5.08
N SER A 95 -19.73 5.94 4.04
CA SER A 95 -19.85 4.56 3.55
C SER A 95 -18.80 3.58 4.06
N LEU A 96 -17.59 4.05 4.40
CA LEU A 96 -16.48 3.21 4.87
C LEU A 96 -16.32 3.36 6.38
N SER A 97 -16.43 2.29 7.16
CA SER A 97 -16.23 2.44 8.60
C SER A 97 -14.76 2.75 8.90
N GLU A 98 -14.48 3.61 9.88
CA GLU A 98 -13.11 3.84 10.37
C GLU A 98 -12.38 2.52 10.68
N LYS A 99 -13.13 1.53 11.17
CA LYS A 99 -12.63 0.18 11.45
C LYS A 99 -12.09 -0.53 10.21
N GLU A 100 -12.71 -0.33 9.04
CA GLU A 100 -12.23 -0.91 7.78
C GLU A 100 -10.96 -0.22 7.29
N ILE A 101 -10.87 1.10 7.45
CA ILE A 101 -9.63 1.84 7.15
C ILE A 101 -8.50 1.36 8.05
N GLN A 102 -8.77 1.24 9.36
CA GLN A 102 -7.79 0.79 10.33
C GLN A 102 -7.31 -0.64 10.03
N LYS A 103 -8.22 -1.56 9.68
CA LYS A 103 -7.86 -2.91 9.22
C LYS A 103 -6.98 -2.86 7.97
N HIS A 104 -7.26 -1.95 7.04
CA HIS A 104 -6.44 -1.78 5.85
C HIS A 104 -5.03 -1.28 6.20
N LEU A 105 -4.91 -0.31 7.10
CA LEU A 105 -3.62 0.17 7.61
C LEU A 105 -2.83 -0.93 8.35
N GLU A 106 -3.51 -1.80 9.09
CA GLU A 106 -2.88 -2.97 9.72
C GLU A 106 -2.41 -3.99 8.70
N ARG A 107 -3.20 -4.22 7.64
CA ARG A 107 -2.78 -5.11 6.54
C ARG A 107 -1.54 -4.57 5.82
N PHE A 108 -1.39 -3.26 5.70
CA PHE A 108 -0.17 -2.66 5.16
C PHE A 108 1.05 -3.03 6.00
N LYS A 109 0.98 -2.89 7.34
CA LYS A 109 2.08 -3.27 8.24
C LYS A 109 2.43 -4.76 8.13
N GLN A 110 1.43 -5.61 7.96
CA GLN A 110 1.67 -7.04 7.71
C GLN A 110 2.42 -7.25 6.39
N LEU A 111 2.03 -6.55 5.34
CA LEU A 111 2.70 -6.63 4.04
C LEU A 111 4.15 -6.12 4.08
N GLU A 112 4.43 -5.05 4.84
CA GLU A 112 5.80 -4.57 5.10
C GLU A 112 6.64 -5.63 5.82
N ASN A 113 6.06 -6.32 6.80
CA ASN A 113 6.73 -7.41 7.50
C ASN A 113 6.98 -8.61 6.60
N GLU A 114 5.97 -9.04 5.83
CA GLU A 114 6.08 -10.13 4.85
C GLU A 114 7.19 -9.82 3.82
N TYR A 115 7.25 -8.58 3.31
CA TYR A 115 8.32 -8.11 2.44
C TYR A 115 9.68 -8.18 3.12
N THR A 116 9.80 -7.63 4.33
CA THR A 116 11.06 -7.60 5.09
C THR A 116 11.58 -9.00 5.36
N SER A 117 10.71 -9.92 5.79
CA SER A 117 11.04 -11.33 5.99
C SER A 117 11.53 -11.98 4.72
N TYR A 118 10.86 -11.76 3.58
CA TYR A 118 11.32 -12.28 2.29
C TYR A 118 12.73 -11.79 1.94
N ILE A 119 13.00 -10.48 2.10
CA ILE A 119 14.30 -9.88 1.80
C ILE A 119 15.41 -10.46 2.69
N ILE A 120 15.14 -10.67 3.97
CA ILE A 120 16.13 -11.21 4.93
C ILE A 120 16.35 -12.70 4.66
N GLU A 121 15.28 -13.49 4.61
CA GLU A 121 15.35 -14.94 4.57
C GLU A 121 15.77 -15.48 3.20
N MET A 122 15.23 -14.91 2.12
CA MET A 122 15.39 -15.46 0.77
C MET A 122 16.46 -14.73 -0.05
N CYS A 123 16.68 -13.43 0.21
CA CYS A 123 17.72 -12.66 -0.49
C CYS A 123 19.02 -12.51 0.31
N GLY A 124 19.07 -12.96 1.57
CA GLY A 124 20.27 -12.90 2.42
C GLY A 124 20.74 -11.47 2.74
N ARG A 125 19.80 -10.52 2.79
CA ARG A 125 20.08 -9.09 3.00
C ARG A 125 19.97 -8.72 4.48
N SER A 126 20.70 -7.68 4.88
CA SER A 126 20.62 -7.15 6.23
C SER A 126 19.25 -6.48 6.49
N LYS A 127 18.81 -6.47 7.76
CA LYS A 127 17.61 -5.74 8.18
C LYS A 127 17.65 -4.26 7.79
N THR A 128 18.85 -3.66 7.81
CA THR A 128 19.10 -2.27 7.42
C THR A 128 18.84 -2.04 5.93
N GLU A 129 19.28 -2.96 5.06
CA GLU A 129 18.96 -2.91 3.63
C GLU A 129 17.47 -3.10 3.36
N ALA A 130 16.78 -3.96 4.11
CA ALA A 130 15.33 -4.13 3.98
C ALA A 130 14.57 -2.85 4.35
N LEU A 131 14.93 -2.21 5.46
CA LEU A 131 14.32 -0.95 5.92
C LEU A 131 14.62 0.23 5.00
N ASN A 132 15.85 0.34 4.47
CA ASN A 132 16.18 1.37 3.47
C ASN A 132 15.32 1.22 2.21
N ASN A 133 14.91 0.01 1.86
CA ASN A 133 14.03 -0.21 0.71
C ASN A 133 12.57 0.19 0.96
N LEU A 134 12.13 0.24 2.23
CA LEU A 134 10.78 0.67 2.61
C LEU A 134 10.63 2.19 2.62
N TYR A 135 11.67 2.94 3.01
CA TYR A 135 11.54 4.38 3.32
C TYR A 135 12.43 5.32 2.47
N GLN A 136 13.14 4.81 1.45
CA GLN A 136 13.82 5.60 0.40
C GLN A 136 13.07 5.48 -0.94
#